data_AF-A0A139AS52-F1
#
_entry.id   AF-A0A139AS52-F1
#
_cell.length_a   1.000
_cell.length_b   1.000
_cell.length_c   1.000
_cell.angle_alpha   90.00
_cell.angle_beta   90.00
_cell.angle_gamma   90.00
#
_symmetry.space_group_name_H-M   'P 1'
#
loop_
_entity.id
_entity.type
_entity.pdbx_description
1 polymer ?
#
loop_
_entity_poly.entity_id
_entity_poly.type
_entity_poly.pdbx_seq_one_letter_code
_entity_poly.pdbx_strand_id
1 'polypeptide(L)'
;MLSLASLISPRVCALVPLEVIPTLHFQRYSSSDAEHPKHPSTRITPLKPIASIPAPLRREVRQLYKTFLYLSNDYPDPPGPQWLRNVAKRMIMKNRDLRDEGEIRKALDRGNYVVKEIEALYQLKKYRHLKKAYYDEAEIITRAQQRVEHVVDASVSQNQQ
;
A
#
# COMPACT_ATOMS: atom_id res chain seq x y z
N MET A 1 14.35 39.52 -40.64
CA MET A 1 15.64 39.82 -39.97
C MET A 1 15.36 40.05 -38.49
N LEU A 2 15.82 39.14 -37.63
CA LEU A 2 15.95 39.21 -36.15
C LEU A 2 14.61 39.26 -35.36
N SER A 3 14.37 38.55 -34.25
CA SER A 3 15.10 37.52 -33.50
C SER A 3 14.12 36.93 -32.48
N LEU A 4 14.12 35.60 -32.32
CA LEU A 4 13.50 34.90 -31.20
C LEU A 4 14.19 35.28 -29.87
N ALA A 5 13.41 35.19 -28.78
CA ALA A 5 13.83 35.07 -27.37
C ALA A 5 14.22 36.34 -26.60
N SER A 6 13.33 36.74 -25.68
CA SER A 6 13.70 37.36 -24.39
C SER A 6 12.78 36.75 -23.33
N LEU A 7 13.16 35.60 -22.79
CA LEU A 7 13.95 35.45 -21.56
C LEU A 7 13.21 35.96 -20.31
N ILE A 8 12.36 35.07 -19.82
CA ILE A 8 12.20 34.78 -18.40
C ILE A 8 13.59 34.67 -17.78
N SER A 9 13.86 35.56 -16.84
CA SER A 9 15.08 35.60 -16.04
C SER A 9 15.18 34.36 -15.13
N PRO A 10 16.18 33.48 -15.29
CA PRO A 10 16.56 32.56 -14.24
C PRO A 10 17.41 33.32 -13.22
N ARG A 11 16.94 33.37 -11.97
CA ARG A 11 17.74 33.78 -10.82
C ARG A 11 18.99 32.90 -10.72
N VAL A 12 20.10 33.46 -11.18
CA VAL A 12 21.47 33.34 -10.65
C VAL A 12 21.74 32.04 -9.90
N CYS A 13 22.11 31.02 -10.66
CA CYS A 13 22.92 29.92 -10.18
C CYS A 13 24.37 30.45 -10.14
N ALA A 14 24.81 30.88 -8.95
CA ALA A 14 26.18 31.33 -8.77
C ALA A 14 27.12 30.11 -8.89
N LEU A 15 27.86 30.07 -10.00
CA LEU A 15 29.06 29.27 -10.14
C LEU A 15 30.09 29.74 -9.11
N VAL A 16 30.54 28.83 -8.26
CA VAL A 16 31.85 28.95 -7.61
C VAL A 16 32.83 28.12 -8.46
N PRO A 17 33.96 28.71 -8.91
CA PRO A 17 34.89 28.05 -9.82
C PRO A 17 35.62 26.88 -9.15
N LEU A 18 35.80 25.82 -9.95
CA LEU A 18 36.71 24.71 -9.69
C LEU A 18 38.15 25.21 -9.78
N GLU A 19 38.71 25.68 -8.68
CA GLU A 19 40.15 25.84 -8.56
C GLU A 19 40.74 24.69 -7.73
N VAL A 20 41.51 23.87 -8.44
CA VAL A 20 42.81 23.32 -8.02
C VAL A 20 42.81 22.73 -6.61
N ILE A 21 42.47 21.46 -6.51
CA ILE A 21 42.78 20.65 -5.33
C ILE A 21 44.30 20.62 -5.19
N PRO A 22 44.92 21.23 -4.15
CA PRO A 22 46.31 20.94 -3.88
C PRO A 22 46.39 19.45 -3.60
N THR A 23 47.26 18.74 -4.32
CA THR A 23 47.70 17.39 -3.98
C THR A 23 48.24 17.45 -2.57
N LEU A 24 47.35 17.25 -1.58
CA LEU A 24 47.71 17.03 -0.21
C LEU A 24 48.57 15.78 -0.23
N HIS A 25 49.87 16.02 -0.06
CA HIS A 25 50.83 15.04 0.38
C HIS A 25 50.11 14.08 1.31
N PHE A 26 49.84 12.86 0.80
CA PHE A 26 49.29 11.77 1.56
C PHE A 26 50.37 11.35 2.55
N GLN A 27 50.52 12.17 3.59
CA GLN A 27 51.25 11.83 4.78
C GLN A 27 50.52 10.58 5.28
N ARG A 28 51.17 9.43 5.11
CA ARG A 28 50.77 8.19 5.77
C ARG A 28 50.65 8.54 7.24
N TYR A 29 49.42 8.79 7.68
CA TYR A 29 49.10 8.96 9.07
C TYR A 29 49.54 7.66 9.73
N SER A 30 50.61 7.75 10.52
CA SER A 30 51.09 6.62 11.32
C SER A 30 49.90 6.13 12.13
N SER A 31 49.56 4.86 11.98
CA SER A 31 48.42 4.21 12.62
C SER A 31 48.50 4.16 14.16
N SER A 32 49.39 4.94 14.77
CA SER A 32 49.77 4.89 16.17
C SER A 32 49.09 5.99 17.01
N ASP A 33 48.61 7.09 16.42
CA ASP A 33 48.22 8.29 17.18
C ASP A 33 46.76 8.75 16.97
N ALA A 34 45.94 8.02 16.21
CA ALA A 34 44.50 8.24 16.20
C ALA A 34 43.85 7.44 17.32
N GLU A 35 43.87 7.96 18.54
CA GLU A 35 42.81 7.63 19.48
C GLU A 35 41.48 8.08 18.87
N HIS A 36 40.81 7.15 18.18
CA HIS A 36 39.41 7.34 17.79
C HIS A 36 38.64 7.70 19.06
N PRO A 37 37.95 8.86 19.13
CA PRO A 37 37.18 9.18 20.32
C PRO A 37 36.21 8.03 20.50
N LYS A 38 36.41 7.24 21.55
CA LYS A 38 35.48 6.17 21.91
C LYS A 38 34.20 6.91 22.27
N HIS A 39 33.32 7.11 21.29
CA HIS A 39 31.93 7.40 21.58
C HIS A 39 31.56 6.33 22.60
N PRO A 40 31.09 6.70 23.80
CA PRO A 40 30.68 5.70 24.77
C PRO A 40 29.69 4.85 24.01
N SER A 41 30.07 3.61 23.65
CA SER A 41 29.26 2.68 22.88
C SER A 41 27.91 2.79 23.49
N THR A 42 26.99 3.48 22.78
CA THR A 42 25.85 4.16 23.39
C THR A 42 25.22 3.10 24.24
N ARG A 43 25.43 3.18 25.56
CA ARG A 43 24.94 2.19 26.50
C ARG A 43 23.48 2.20 26.17
N ILE A 44 22.97 1.12 25.56
CA ILE A 44 21.58 1.03 25.16
C ILE A 44 20.87 1.25 26.48
N THR A 45 20.41 2.49 26.71
CA THR A 45 19.68 2.82 27.90
C THR A 45 18.49 1.90 27.78
N PRO A 46 18.24 1.00 28.75
CA PRO A 46 17.10 0.12 28.65
C PRO A 46 15.91 1.05 28.47
N LEU A 47 15.33 1.05 27.27
CA LEU A 47 14.30 1.98 26.89
C LEU A 47 13.24 1.87 27.99
N LYS A 48 12.91 2.99 28.63
CA LYS A 48 11.94 3.04 29.71
C LYS A 48 10.74 2.18 29.29
N PRO A 49 10.39 1.12 30.05
CA PRO A 49 9.29 0.26 29.64
C PRO A 49 8.07 1.15 29.43
N ILE A 50 7.39 0.97 28.30
CA ILE A 50 6.17 1.70 27.95
C ILE A 50 5.10 1.24 28.96
N ALA A 51 5.13 1.82 30.15
CA ALA A 51 4.49 1.30 31.35
C ALA A 51 3.00 1.69 31.45
N SER A 52 2.36 2.06 30.34
CA SER A 52 1.01 2.63 30.37
C SER A 52 -0.07 1.80 29.67
N ILE A 53 0.29 0.75 28.92
CA ILE A 53 -0.69 -0.07 28.18
C ILE A 53 -0.53 -1.53 28.62
N PRO A 54 -1.62 -2.23 29.01
CA PRO A 54 -1.55 -3.61 29.42
C PRO A 54 -1.00 -4.50 28.28
N ALA A 55 -0.17 -5.47 28.65
CA ALA A 55 0.45 -6.42 27.73
C ALA A 55 -0.53 -7.12 26.75
N PRO A 56 -1.75 -7.57 27.16
CA PRO A 56 -2.70 -8.18 26.23
C PRO A 56 -3.15 -7.25 25.10
N LEU A 57 -3.55 -6.01 25.39
CA LEU A 57 -4.00 -5.05 24.36
C LEU A 57 -2.91 -4.77 23.32
N ARG A 58 -1.64 -4.68 23.76
CA ARG A 58 -0.52 -4.48 22.83
C ARG A 58 -0.35 -5.66 21.86
N ARG A 59 -0.65 -6.89 22.31
CA ARG A 59 -0.61 -8.09 21.46
C ARG A 59 -1.77 -8.07 20.47
N GLU A 60 -2.96 -7.69 20.90
CA GLU A 60 -4.15 -7.56 20.03
C GLU A 60 -3.94 -6.52 18.93
N VAL A 61 -3.44 -5.32 19.25
CA VAL A 61 -3.12 -4.29 18.26
C VAL A 61 -2.09 -4.79 17.24
N ARG A 62 -1.08 -5.52 17.70
CA ARG A 62 -0.07 -6.14 16.82
C ARG A 62 -0.69 -7.21 15.92
N GLN A 63 -1.60 -8.02 16.46
CA GLN A 63 -2.30 -9.04 15.70
C GLN A 63 -3.18 -8.41 14.62
N LEU A 64 -3.95 -7.38 14.98
CA LEU A 64 -4.75 -6.61 14.04
C LEU A 64 -3.90 -6.06 12.89
N TYR A 65 -2.73 -5.48 13.20
CA TYR A 65 -1.81 -5.00 12.16
C TYR A 65 -1.32 -6.11 11.23
N LYS A 66 -0.97 -7.29 11.77
CA LYS A 66 -0.59 -8.45 10.95
C LYS A 66 -1.74 -8.91 10.05
N THR A 67 -2.97 -8.94 10.56
CA THR A 67 -4.16 -9.27 9.76
C THR A 67 -4.32 -8.31 8.59
N PHE A 68 -4.16 -6.99 8.81
CA PHE A 68 -4.18 -6.01 7.71
C PHE A 68 -3.09 -6.26 6.67
N LEU A 69 -1.86 -6.61 7.10
CA LEU A 69 -0.79 -6.92 6.15
C LEU A 69 -1.08 -8.17 5.32
N TYR A 70 -1.65 -9.21 5.94
CA TYR A 70 -2.07 -10.41 5.24
C TYR A 70 -3.13 -10.09 4.18
N LEU A 71 -4.22 -9.43 4.59
CA LEU A 71 -5.30 -9.02 3.68
C LEU A 71 -4.83 -8.07 2.58
N SER A 72 -3.81 -7.25 2.86
CA SER A 72 -3.29 -6.32 1.85
C SER A 72 -2.68 -7.04 0.64
N ASN A 73 -2.10 -8.23 0.83
CA ASN A 73 -1.46 -8.96 -0.28
C ASN A 73 -2.47 -9.40 -1.34
N ASP A 74 -3.69 -9.73 -0.91
CA ASP A 74 -4.77 -10.20 -1.78
C ASP A 74 -5.62 -9.06 -2.35
N TYR A 75 -5.30 -7.80 -1.99
CA TYR A 75 -6.05 -6.62 -2.44
C TYR A 75 -5.66 -6.25 -3.88
N PRO A 76 -6.64 -6.15 -4.81
CA PRO A 76 -6.36 -5.98 -6.23
C PRO A 76 -5.85 -4.57 -6.63
N ASP A 77 -5.25 -4.48 -7.82
CA ASP A 77 -4.72 -3.26 -8.44
C ASP A 77 -5.82 -2.27 -8.86
N PRO A 78 -5.52 -0.98 -9.10
CA PRO A 78 -4.90 0.04 -8.24
C PRO A 78 -5.97 0.63 -7.26
N PRO A 79 -5.63 1.01 -6.02
CA PRO A 79 -4.33 1.51 -5.52
C PRO A 79 -3.38 0.45 -4.90
N GLY A 80 -3.73 -0.84 -4.99
CA GLY A 80 -2.85 -1.97 -4.68
C GLY A 80 -2.61 -2.23 -3.18
N PRO A 81 -1.75 -3.21 -2.84
CA PRO A 81 -1.50 -3.65 -1.45
C PRO A 81 -0.96 -2.53 -0.56
N GLN A 82 -0.23 -1.58 -1.15
CA GLN A 82 0.40 -0.49 -0.41
C GLN A 82 -0.61 0.47 0.21
N TRP A 83 -1.78 0.64 -0.42
CA TRP A 83 -2.82 1.53 0.09
C TRP A 83 -3.35 1.06 1.44
N LEU A 84 -3.72 -0.21 1.57
CA LEU A 84 -4.27 -0.75 2.80
C LEU A 84 -3.24 -0.75 3.93
N ARG A 85 -1.98 -1.04 3.62
CA ARG A 85 -0.86 -0.93 4.56
C ARG A 85 -0.71 0.50 5.09
N ASN A 86 -0.80 1.49 4.21
CA ASN A 86 -0.75 2.89 4.58
C ASN A 86 -1.98 3.30 5.42
N VAL A 87 -3.17 2.80 5.11
CA VAL A 87 -4.39 3.05 5.91
C VAL A 87 -4.22 2.48 7.33
N ALA A 88 -3.81 1.22 7.46
CA ALA A 88 -3.59 0.58 8.75
C ALA A 88 -2.53 1.32 9.58
N LYS A 89 -1.41 1.70 8.93
CA LYS A 89 -0.35 2.50 9.56
C LYS A 89 -0.90 3.84 10.05
N ARG A 90 -1.65 4.58 9.21
CA ARG A 90 -2.25 5.86 9.60
C ARG A 90 -3.23 5.72 10.76
N MET A 91 -4.08 4.69 10.75
CA MET A 91 -5.04 4.44 11.83
C MET A 91 -4.33 4.22 13.17
N ILE A 92 -3.30 3.36 13.19
CA ILE A 92 -2.54 3.08 14.42
C ILE A 92 -1.75 4.32 14.85
N MET A 93 -1.13 5.03 13.90
CA MET A 93 -0.38 6.26 14.20
C MET A 93 -1.26 7.36 14.78
N LYS A 94 -2.52 7.50 14.34
CA LYS A 94 -3.48 8.46 14.92
C LYS A 94 -3.80 8.17 16.39
N ASN A 95 -3.77 6.90 16.77
CA ASN A 95 -4.16 6.42 18.10
C ASN A 95 -2.95 6.09 19.01
N ARG A 96 -1.73 6.49 18.63
CA ARG A 96 -0.48 6.12 19.34
C ARG A 96 -0.40 6.62 20.78
N ASP A 97 -1.05 7.74 21.07
CA ASP A 97 -0.94 8.43 22.36
C ASP A 97 -2.11 8.10 23.30
N LEU A 98 -3.06 7.25 22.86
CA LEU A 98 -4.14 6.75 23.70
C LEU A 98 -3.57 5.92 24.85
N ARG A 99 -3.98 6.26 26.08
CA ARG A 99 -3.58 5.56 27.31
C ARG A 99 -4.74 4.86 28.00
N ASP A 100 -5.97 5.30 27.76
CA ASP A 100 -7.16 4.67 28.33
C ASP A 100 -7.48 3.34 27.66
N GLU A 101 -7.74 2.31 28.47
CA GLU A 101 -8.02 0.97 28.01
C GLU A 101 -9.37 0.90 27.27
N GLY A 102 -10.38 1.64 27.74
CA GLY A 102 -11.70 1.67 27.10
C GLY A 102 -11.64 2.24 25.68
N GLU A 103 -10.90 3.33 25.50
CA GLU A 103 -10.67 3.94 24.19
C GLU A 103 -9.85 3.05 23.25
N ILE A 104 -8.83 2.36 23.75
CA ILE A 104 -8.03 1.41 22.97
C ILE A 104 -8.90 0.26 22.46
N ARG A 105 -9.77 -0.31 23.31
CA ARG A 105 -10.71 -1.37 22.92
C ARG A 105 -11.68 -0.89 21.84
N LYS A 106 -12.27 0.30 22.00
CA LYS A 106 -13.11 0.91 20.95
C LYS A 106 -12.35 1.10 19.63
N ALA A 107 -11.07 1.48 19.68
CA ALA A 107 -10.26 1.62 18.48
C ALA A 107 -9.94 0.27 17.82
N LEU A 108 -9.69 -0.77 18.62
CA LEU A 108 -9.54 -2.16 18.14
C LEU A 108 -10.81 -2.66 17.46
N ASP A 109 -11.98 -2.43 18.07
CA ASP A 109 -13.28 -2.84 17.50
C ASP A 109 -13.54 -2.18 16.15
N ARG A 110 -13.24 -0.88 16.02
CA ARG A 110 -13.29 -0.18 14.73
C ARG A 110 -12.35 -0.82 13.70
N GLY A 111 -11.14 -1.22 14.11
CA GLY A 111 -10.20 -1.90 13.22
C GLY A 111 -10.71 -3.26 12.75
N ASN A 112 -11.26 -4.05 13.67
CA ASN A 112 -11.86 -5.35 13.39
C ASN A 112 -13.08 -5.24 12.47
N TYR A 113 -13.85 -4.16 12.59
CA TYR A 113 -14.95 -3.86 11.67
C TYR A 113 -14.44 -3.66 10.23
N VAL A 114 -13.41 -2.82 10.06
CA VAL A 114 -12.79 -2.57 8.74
C VAL A 114 -12.23 -3.85 8.12
N VAL A 115 -11.64 -4.74 8.94
CA VAL A 115 -11.18 -6.07 8.49
C VAL A 115 -12.34 -6.85 7.86
N LYS A 116 -13.50 -6.91 8.53
CA LYS A 116 -14.69 -7.62 8.01
C LYS A 116 -15.24 -6.97 6.74
N GLU A 117 -15.21 -5.64 6.64
CA GLU A 117 -15.62 -4.94 5.40
C GLU A 117 -14.74 -5.35 4.22
N ILE A 118 -13.41 -5.43 4.43
CA ILE A 118 -12.47 -5.83 3.38
C ILE A 118 -12.68 -7.29 2.98
N GLU A 119 -12.89 -8.19 3.96
CA GLU A 119 -13.23 -9.59 3.69
C GLU A 119 -14.53 -9.72 2.90
N ALA A 120 -15.56 -8.95 3.25
CA ALA A 120 -16.83 -8.95 2.53
C ALA A 120 -16.67 -8.44 1.09
N LEU A 121 -15.87 -7.38 0.88
CA LEU A 121 -15.56 -6.87 -0.45
C LEU A 121 -14.79 -7.91 -1.29
N TYR A 122 -13.87 -8.66 -0.67
CA TYR A 122 -13.17 -9.75 -1.33
C TYR A 122 -14.13 -10.86 -1.78
N GLN A 123 -15.04 -11.29 -0.90
CA GLN A 123 -16.07 -12.28 -1.23
C GLN A 123 -17.00 -11.80 -2.35
N LEU A 124 -17.43 -10.53 -2.31
CA LEU A 124 -18.28 -9.94 -3.35
C LEU A 124 -17.57 -9.90 -4.70
N LYS A 125 -16.29 -9.51 -4.73
CA LYS A 125 -15.49 -9.54 -5.95
C LYS A 125 -15.38 -10.96 -6.51
N LYS A 126 -15.08 -11.93 -5.65
CA LYS A 126 -15.02 -13.36 -6.03
C LYS A 126 -16.35 -13.83 -6.61
N TYR A 127 -17.46 -13.50 -5.96
CA TYR A 127 -18.80 -13.83 -6.45
C TYR A 127 -19.08 -13.19 -7.81
N ARG A 128 -18.77 -11.90 -8.01
CA ARG A 128 -18.95 -11.22 -9.31
C ARG A 128 -18.20 -11.94 -10.43
N HIS A 129 -16.96 -12.37 -10.18
CA HIS A 129 -16.17 -13.11 -11.17
C HIS A 129 -16.78 -14.48 -11.47
N LEU A 130 -17.15 -15.26 -10.44
CA LEU A 130 -17.82 -16.55 -10.61
C LEU A 130 -19.15 -16.41 -11.36
N LYS A 131 -19.95 -15.41 -11.00
CA LYS A 131 -21.23 -15.16 -11.67
C LYS A 131 -21.04 -14.95 -13.16
N LYS A 132 -20.07 -14.09 -13.51
CA LYS A 132 -19.70 -13.81 -14.90
C LYS A 132 -19.21 -15.06 -15.64
N ALA A 133 -18.39 -15.89 -14.98
CA ALA A 133 -17.84 -17.09 -15.61
C ALA A 133 -18.91 -18.17 -15.90
N TYR A 134 -19.87 -18.37 -14.99
CA TYR A 134 -20.81 -19.51 -15.12
C TYR A 134 -22.17 -19.13 -15.69
N TYR A 135 -22.74 -17.99 -15.32
CA TYR A 135 -24.13 -17.66 -15.69
C TYR A 135 -24.22 -16.89 -17.00
N ASP A 136 -23.23 -16.07 -17.32
CA ASP A 136 -23.24 -15.33 -18.59
C ASP A 136 -23.07 -16.32 -19.77
N GLU A 137 -22.29 -17.40 -19.61
CA GLU A 137 -22.17 -18.47 -20.61
C GLU A 137 -23.50 -19.23 -20.81
N ALA A 138 -24.18 -19.59 -19.73
CA ALA A 138 -25.50 -20.25 -19.80
C ALA A 138 -26.55 -19.35 -20.47
N GLU A 139 -26.52 -18.04 -20.20
CA GLU A 139 -27.41 -17.08 -20.83
C GLU A 139 -27.08 -16.89 -22.33
N ILE A 140 -25.81 -16.89 -22.72
CA ILE A 140 -25.37 -16.85 -24.12
C ILE A 140 -25.84 -18.11 -24.87
N ILE A 141 -25.68 -19.31 -24.29
CA ILE A 141 -26.10 -20.58 -24.90
C ILE A 141 -27.62 -20.59 -25.11
N THR A 142 -28.38 -20.21 -24.09
CA THR A 142 -29.86 -20.17 -24.15
C THR A 142 -30.32 -19.22 -25.25
N ARG A 143 -29.73 -18.02 -25.33
CA ARG A 143 -30.03 -17.05 -26.39
C ARG A 143 -29.64 -17.58 -27.78
N ALA A 144 -28.55 -18.33 -27.90
CA ALA A 144 -28.16 -18.96 -29.16
C ALA A 144 -29.15 -20.05 -29.58
N GLN A 145 -29.64 -20.87 -28.65
CA GLN A 145 -30.65 -21.90 -28.91
C GLN A 145 -31.97 -21.30 -29.39
N GLN A 146 -32.46 -20.24 -28.71
CA GLN A 146 -33.69 -19.52 -29.12
C GLN A 146 -33.57 -18.91 -30.53
N ARG A 147 -32.39 -18.43 -30.90
CA ARG A 147 -32.14 -17.91 -32.26
C ARG A 147 -32.17 -19.02 -33.30
N VAL A 148 -31.62 -20.20 -32.99
CA VAL A 148 -31.67 -21.36 -33.89
C VAL A 148 -33.11 -21.83 -34.08
N GLU A 149 -33.87 -21.95 -33.00
CA GLU A 149 -35.28 -22.38 -33.02
C GLU A 149 -36.14 -21.46 -33.92
N HIS A 150 -36.03 -20.14 -33.72
CA HIS A 150 -36.73 -19.17 -34.57
C HIS A 150 -36.34 -19.26 -36.07
N VAL A 151 -35.09 -19.58 -36.40
CA VAL A 151 -34.65 -19.77 -37.80
C VAL A 151 -35.24 -21.06 -38.38
N VAL A 152 -35.29 -22.13 -37.60
CA VAL A 152 -35.90 -23.40 -38.00
C VAL A 152 -37.39 -23.19 -38.26
N ASP A 153 -38.11 -22.53 -37.36
CA ASP A 153 -39.55 -22.25 -37.50
C ASP A 153 -39.88 -21.38 -38.73
N ALA A 154 -39.03 -20.37 -38.97
CA ALA A 154 -39.15 -19.53 -40.17
C ALA A 154 -38.94 -20.33 -41.46
N SER A 155 -38.02 -21.30 -41.45
CA SER A 155 -37.75 -22.19 -42.60
C SER A 155 -38.88 -23.18 -42.85
N VAL A 156 -39.46 -23.74 -41.78
CA VAL A 156 -40.61 -24.66 -41.85
C VAL A 156 -41.84 -23.97 -42.44
N SER A 157 -42.08 -22.71 -42.05
CA SER A 157 -43.21 -21.91 -42.53
C SER A 157 -43.10 -21.59 -44.04
N GLN A 158 -41.88 -21.40 -44.56
CA GLN A 158 -41.63 -21.15 -45.99
C GLN A 158 -41.91 -22.38 -46.87
N ASN A 159 -41.75 -23.60 -46.33
CA ASN A 159 -41.95 -24.84 -47.09
C ASN A 159 -43.40 -25.35 -47.10
N GLN A 160 -44.29 -24.72 -46.32
CA GLN A 160 -45.72 -25.09 -46.25
C GLN A 160 -46.60 -24.21 -47.15
N GLN A 161 -46.01 -23.24 -47.84
CA GLN A 161 -46.63 -22.41 -48.88
C GLN A 161 -46.27 -22.94 -50.26
#